data_AF-A0A2P2E9T1-F1
#
_entry.id   AF-A0A2P2E9T1-F1
#
_cell.length_a   1.000
_cell.length_b   1.000
_cell.length_c   1.000
_cell.angle_alpha   90.00
_cell.angle_beta   90.00
_cell.angle_gamma   90.00
#
_symmetry.space_group_name_H-M   'P 1'
#
loop_
_entity.id
_entity.type
_entity.pdbx_description
1 polymer ?
#
loop_
_entity_poly.entity_id
_entity_poly.type
_entity_poly.pdbx_seq_one_letter_code
_entity_poly.pdbx_strand_id
1 'polypeptide(L)'
;MLSERITHILSQAGYIGAATALVFMAMADHADAKPREAKALRGKATATSTDPGEQAQAWLGRAVWRAGACDRQENFQTFRFGDNPQVEVGSGRPGDGEALQVLRVGLSTDGLIEVETRVCAPVGCNQTVERYRRIGANQMQEWHFEGRLPDHVPYVLVRDGQAVDGSGPGRLFNRCPD
;
A
#
# COMPACT_ATOMS: atom_id res chain seq x y z
N MET A 1 6.95 14.19 56.00
CA MET A 1 7.20 14.68 54.63
C MET A 1 5.88 14.54 53.88
N LEU A 2 5.17 15.66 53.68
CA LEU A 2 4.79 16.23 52.35
C LEU A 2 4.22 15.17 51.39
N SER A 3 3.09 15.31 50.70
CA SER A 3 2.14 16.41 50.47
C SER A 3 0.95 15.82 49.69
N GLU A 4 -0.26 16.27 50.03
CA GLU A 4 -1.45 16.60 49.22
C GLU A 4 -1.71 15.90 47.86
N ARG A 5 -2.90 15.27 47.69
CA ARG A 5 -4.15 15.75 47.01
C ARG A 5 -4.12 15.73 45.47
N ILE A 6 -5.22 15.21 44.88
CA ILE A 6 -6.02 15.63 43.69
C ILE A 6 -6.95 14.42 43.43
N THR A 7 -8.20 14.35 43.90
CA THR A 7 -9.42 15.13 43.61
C THR A 7 -9.87 15.08 42.14
N HIS A 8 -10.99 14.36 41.91
CA HIS A 8 -12.11 14.53 40.95
C HIS A 8 -11.88 15.34 39.65
N ILE A 9 -12.45 14.93 38.51
CA ILE A 9 -13.80 15.38 38.11
C ILE A 9 -14.36 14.46 37.00
N LEU A 10 -15.56 13.94 37.26
CA LEU A 10 -16.57 13.51 36.30
C LEU A 10 -17.43 14.74 35.93
N SER A 11 -17.72 14.93 34.64
CA SER A 11 -18.80 15.79 34.12
C SER A 11 -19.24 15.15 32.80
N GLN A 12 -20.35 14.40 32.73
CA GLN A 12 -21.73 14.88 32.62
C GLN A 12 -21.90 16.23 31.91
N ALA A 13 -22.48 16.17 30.72
CA ALA A 13 -23.34 17.22 30.18
C ALA A 13 -24.34 16.55 29.22
N GLY A 14 -25.59 16.46 29.66
CA GLY A 14 -26.75 16.26 28.80
C GLY A 14 -27.47 17.59 28.61
N TYR A 15 -28.09 17.76 27.44
CA TYR A 15 -29.20 18.68 27.13
C TYR A 15 -29.95 17.98 25.97
N ILE A 16 -31.13 17.37 26.16
CA ILE A 16 -32.48 17.94 26.19
C ILE A 16 -32.76 18.91 25.03
N GLY A 17 -33.75 18.56 24.19
CA GLY A 17 -34.76 19.56 23.80
C GLY A 17 -35.25 19.57 22.35
N ALA A 18 -36.49 19.08 22.18
CA ALA A 18 -37.56 19.66 21.37
C ALA A 18 -37.55 19.59 19.83
N ALA A 19 -38.37 18.65 19.33
CA ALA A 19 -39.47 18.82 18.37
C ALA A 19 -39.58 20.12 17.56
N THR A 20 -39.72 20.01 16.23
CA THR A 20 -40.86 20.60 15.49
C THR A 20 -41.05 19.87 14.15
N ALA A 21 -42.27 19.38 13.91
CA ALA A 21 -42.74 18.94 12.60
C ALA A 21 -43.32 20.15 11.85
N LEU A 22 -43.15 20.22 10.52
CA LEU A 22 -44.11 20.87 9.63
C LEU A 22 -44.00 20.34 8.21
N VAL A 23 -45.12 19.79 7.76
CA VAL A 23 -45.43 19.32 6.42
C VAL A 23 -45.79 20.53 5.55
N PHE A 24 -45.26 20.60 4.34
CA PHE A 24 -45.91 21.28 3.22
C PHE A 24 -45.78 20.43 1.96
N MET A 25 -46.90 19.80 1.58
CA MET A 25 -47.16 19.37 0.21
C MET A 25 -47.65 20.59 -0.59
N ALA A 26 -47.04 20.84 -1.73
CA ALA A 26 -47.65 21.60 -2.82
C ALA A 26 -47.28 20.89 -4.13
N MET A 27 -48.31 20.43 -4.84
CA MET A 27 -48.28 19.88 -6.20
C MET A 27 -48.66 20.97 -7.20
N ALA A 28 -48.35 20.71 -8.48
CA ALA A 28 -48.73 21.40 -9.72
C ALA A 28 -47.88 22.64 -10.09
N ASP A 29 -47.50 22.91 -11.34
CA ASP A 29 -47.75 22.24 -12.63
C ASP A 29 -46.69 22.71 -13.67
N HIS A 30 -46.68 22.02 -14.80
CA HIS A 30 -45.78 22.12 -15.95
C HIS A 30 -45.30 23.53 -16.42
N ALA A 31 -44.02 23.60 -16.76
CA ALA A 31 -43.55 24.41 -17.89
C ALA A 31 -42.41 23.70 -18.64
N ASP A 32 -42.69 23.37 -19.89
CA ASP A 32 -41.79 22.87 -20.93
C ASP A 32 -40.51 23.72 -21.06
N ALA A 33 -39.36 23.15 -20.71
CA ALA A 33 -38.06 23.73 -21.00
C ALA A 33 -37.20 22.71 -21.76
N LYS A 34 -37.10 22.91 -23.07
CA LYS A 34 -36.17 22.22 -23.98
C LYS A 34 -34.78 22.04 -23.36
N PRO A 35 -34.15 20.86 -23.46
CA PRO A 35 -32.80 20.67 -22.98
C PRO A 35 -31.82 21.42 -23.90
N ARG A 36 -31.12 22.42 -23.33
CA ARG A 36 -29.91 22.99 -23.95
C ARG A 36 -28.84 21.91 -23.93
N GLU A 37 -28.26 21.60 -25.08
CA GLU A 37 -27.08 20.75 -25.21
C GLU A 37 -25.99 21.23 -24.25
N ALA A 38 -25.76 20.46 -23.20
CA ALA A 38 -24.55 20.57 -22.41
C ALA A 38 -23.40 20.11 -23.31
N LYS A 39 -22.70 21.07 -23.90
CA LYS A 39 -21.40 20.89 -24.53
C LYS A 39 -20.47 20.34 -23.45
N ALA A 40 -20.37 19.01 -23.37
CA ALA A 40 -19.56 18.32 -22.39
C ALA A 40 -18.11 18.80 -22.54
N LEU A 41 -17.66 19.57 -21.54
CA LEU A 41 -16.27 19.92 -21.37
C LEU A 41 -15.47 18.62 -21.35
N ARG A 42 -14.52 18.51 -22.29
CA ARG A 42 -13.39 17.58 -22.23
C ARG A 42 -12.57 17.89 -20.96
N GLY A 43 -13.05 17.44 -19.82
CA GLY A 43 -12.19 17.12 -18.69
C GLY A 43 -11.81 15.66 -18.87
N LYS A 44 -10.60 15.37 -19.36
CA LYS A 44 -9.94 14.11 -18.99
C LYS A 44 -9.72 14.20 -17.48
N ALA A 45 -10.73 13.82 -16.71
CA ALA A 45 -10.51 13.39 -15.35
C ALA A 45 -9.57 12.18 -15.49
N THR A 46 -8.32 12.35 -15.12
CA THR A 46 -7.43 11.22 -14.88
C THR A 46 -8.13 10.41 -13.80
N ALA A 47 -8.82 9.34 -14.21
CA ALA A 47 -9.50 8.47 -13.28
C ALA A 47 -8.40 7.85 -12.40
N THR A 48 -8.27 8.35 -11.17
CA THR A 48 -7.45 7.70 -10.16
C THR A 48 -8.11 6.36 -9.90
N SER A 49 -7.42 5.26 -10.25
CA SER A 49 -7.96 3.92 -10.06
C SER A 49 -8.33 3.71 -8.59
N THR A 50 -9.51 3.13 -8.36
CA THR A 50 -9.95 2.69 -7.03
C THR A 50 -9.51 1.26 -6.72
N ASP A 51 -8.96 0.54 -7.70
CA ASP A 51 -8.45 -0.82 -7.49
C ASP A 51 -7.13 -0.78 -6.68
N PRO A 52 -7.05 -1.46 -5.52
CA PRO A 52 -5.83 -1.46 -4.71
C PRO A 52 -4.61 -2.07 -5.44
N GLY A 53 -4.84 -3.05 -6.32
CA GLY A 53 -3.79 -3.68 -7.13
C GLY A 53 -3.18 -2.68 -8.11
N GLU A 54 -4.02 -2.02 -8.90
CA GLU A 54 -3.58 -0.99 -9.84
C GLU A 54 -2.88 0.18 -9.15
N GLN A 55 -3.37 0.62 -7.98
CA GLN A 55 -2.72 1.67 -7.19
C GLN A 55 -1.33 1.26 -6.68
N ALA A 56 -1.17 0.02 -6.23
CA ALA A 56 0.11 -0.51 -5.79
C ALA A 56 1.10 -0.65 -6.97
N GLN A 57 0.64 -1.21 -8.09
CA GLN A 57 1.44 -1.36 -9.31
C GLN A 57 1.86 -0.02 -9.91
N ALA A 58 0.93 0.94 -10.00
CA ALA A 58 1.22 2.28 -10.50
C ALA A 58 2.23 3.00 -9.62
N TRP A 59 2.15 2.82 -8.29
CA TRP A 59 3.13 3.39 -7.38
C TRP A 59 4.49 2.72 -7.54
N LEU A 60 4.57 1.38 -7.53
CA LEU A 60 5.85 0.67 -7.71
C LEU A 60 6.51 1.03 -9.05
N GLY A 61 5.69 1.15 -10.11
CA GLY A 61 6.10 1.54 -11.44
C GLY A 61 7.09 0.57 -12.10
N ARG A 62 7.57 0.93 -13.28
CA ARG A 62 8.75 0.31 -13.90
C ARG A 62 9.98 1.09 -13.44
N ALA A 63 10.47 0.78 -12.25
CA ALA A 63 11.60 1.47 -11.65
C ALA A 63 12.54 0.48 -10.94
N VAL A 64 13.77 0.93 -10.70
CA VAL A 64 14.77 0.21 -9.90
C VAL A 64 14.71 0.70 -8.47
N TRP A 65 14.37 -0.20 -7.55
CA TRP A 65 14.32 0.07 -6.12
C TRP A 65 15.58 -0.47 -5.46
N ARG A 66 16.51 0.39 -5.03
CA ARG A 66 17.78 -0.03 -4.42
C ARG A 66 17.77 0.11 -2.92
N ALA A 67 18.36 -0.87 -2.23
CA ALA A 67 18.59 -0.81 -0.80
C ALA A 67 19.63 0.29 -0.50
N GLY A 68 19.33 1.20 0.44
CA GLY A 68 20.27 2.27 0.76
C GLY A 68 20.45 3.26 -0.39
N ALA A 69 21.69 3.58 -0.78
CA ALA A 69 21.95 4.57 -1.83
C ALA A 69 21.59 4.04 -3.23
N CYS A 70 21.48 4.94 -4.22
CA CYS A 70 21.35 4.55 -5.63
C CYS A 70 22.68 4.04 -6.23
N ASP A 71 23.35 3.14 -5.51
CA ASP A 71 24.60 2.48 -5.91
C ASP A 71 24.30 1.15 -6.60
N ARG A 72 25.02 0.85 -7.68
CA ARG A 72 24.86 -0.40 -8.43
C ARG A 72 25.27 -1.63 -7.64
N GLN A 73 26.13 -1.52 -6.62
CA GLN A 73 26.53 -2.64 -5.79
C GLN A 73 25.45 -3.06 -4.78
N GLU A 74 24.51 -2.17 -4.48
CA GLU A 74 23.43 -2.45 -3.54
C GLU A 74 22.39 -3.39 -4.13
N ASN A 75 21.70 -4.09 -3.23
CA ASN A 75 20.57 -4.94 -3.60
C ASN A 75 19.49 -4.10 -4.29
N PHE A 76 18.87 -4.64 -5.33
CA PHE A 76 17.79 -3.98 -6.04
C PHE A 76 16.57 -4.89 -6.18
N GLN A 77 15.44 -4.25 -6.47
CA GLN A 77 14.22 -4.87 -6.95
C GLN A 77 13.68 -4.09 -8.15
N THR A 78 13.30 -4.78 -9.23
CA THR A 78 12.56 -4.16 -10.35
C THR A 78 11.27 -4.91 -10.60
N PHE A 79 10.18 -4.18 -10.82
CA PHE A 79 8.85 -4.78 -11.00
C PHE A 79 8.41 -4.66 -12.46
N ARG A 80 7.85 -5.75 -13.00
CA ARG A 80 7.27 -5.81 -14.35
C ARG A 80 5.86 -6.38 -14.23
N PHE A 81 4.86 -5.52 -14.42
CA PHE A 81 3.44 -5.90 -14.42
C PHE A 81 2.97 -6.01 -15.87
N GLY A 82 2.63 -7.22 -16.30
CA GLY A 82 2.17 -7.59 -17.64
C GLY A 82 1.60 -9.00 -17.61
N ASP A 83 1.46 -9.66 -18.76
CA ASP A 83 0.84 -11.00 -18.86
C ASP A 83 1.54 -12.06 -18.00
N ASN A 84 2.86 -11.91 -17.80
CA ASN A 84 3.65 -12.71 -16.86
C ASN A 84 4.34 -11.77 -15.87
N PRO A 85 3.68 -11.40 -14.76
CA PRO A 85 4.21 -10.41 -13.85
C PRO A 85 5.39 -10.97 -13.05
N GLN A 86 6.44 -10.17 -12.91
CA GLN A 86 7.70 -10.58 -12.29
C GLN A 86 8.28 -9.46 -11.44
N VAL A 87 9.02 -9.87 -10.42
CA VAL A 87 9.99 -9.02 -9.73
C VAL A 87 11.37 -9.60 -9.97
N GLU A 88 12.30 -8.76 -10.38
CA GLU A 88 13.71 -9.14 -10.47
C GLU A 88 14.43 -8.63 -9.22
N VAL A 89 15.15 -9.51 -8.53
CA VAL A 89 15.92 -9.18 -7.33
C VAL A 89 17.38 -9.57 -7.51
N GLY A 90 18.31 -8.79 -6.97
CA GLY A 90 19.73 -9.11 -7.07
C GLY A 90 20.60 -7.95 -6.62
N SER A 91 21.89 -8.01 -6.92
CA SER A 91 22.83 -6.89 -6.83
C SER A 91 23.41 -6.62 -8.22
N GLY A 92 23.91 -5.41 -8.47
CA GLY A 92 24.41 -5.03 -9.79
C GLY A 92 23.35 -4.36 -10.66
N ARG A 93 23.31 -4.75 -11.95
CA ARG A 93 22.43 -4.14 -12.95
C ARG A 93 21.14 -4.96 -13.10
N PRO A 94 19.99 -4.30 -13.33
CA PRO A 94 18.80 -5.00 -13.82
C PRO A 94 19.13 -5.78 -15.10
N GLY A 95 18.64 -7.02 -15.18
CA GLY A 95 19.00 -8.04 -16.16
C GLY A 95 19.91 -9.14 -15.61
N ASP A 96 20.68 -8.86 -14.56
CA ASP A 96 21.62 -9.83 -13.97
C ASP A 96 21.04 -10.55 -12.73
N GLY A 97 19.86 -10.12 -12.25
CA GLY A 97 19.22 -10.65 -11.05
C GLY A 97 18.41 -11.93 -11.28
N GLU A 98 17.86 -12.45 -10.17
CA GLU A 98 16.91 -13.55 -10.18
C GLU A 98 15.49 -13.04 -10.42
N ALA A 99 14.79 -13.62 -11.39
CA ALA A 99 13.40 -13.30 -11.68
C ALA A 99 12.45 -14.19 -10.87
N LEU A 100 11.65 -13.56 -10.01
CA LEU A 100 10.61 -14.22 -9.22
C LEU A 100 9.24 -13.96 -9.85
N GLN A 101 8.40 -14.99 -9.89
CA GLN A 101 7.03 -14.83 -10.38
C GLN A 101 6.23 -14.03 -9.35
N VAL A 102 5.55 -12.97 -9.78
CA VAL A 102 4.61 -12.25 -8.92
C VAL A 102 3.25 -12.94 -9.02
N LEU A 103 2.72 -13.37 -7.87
CA LEU A 103 1.40 -13.99 -7.77
C LEU A 103 0.31 -12.95 -7.56
N ARG A 104 0.61 -11.92 -6.74
CA ARG A 104 -0.34 -10.86 -6.39
C ARG A 104 0.40 -9.59 -6.02
N VAL A 105 -0.18 -8.45 -6.39
CA VAL A 105 0.20 -7.13 -5.88
C VAL A 105 -1.06 -6.39 -5.45
N GLY A 106 -1.01 -5.72 -4.31
CA GLY A 106 -2.13 -4.94 -3.80
C GLY A 106 -1.76 -4.03 -2.65
N LEU A 107 -2.79 -3.53 -1.96
CA LEU A 107 -2.64 -2.86 -0.68
C LEU A 107 -3.21 -3.77 0.41
N SER A 108 -2.50 -3.89 1.53
CA SER A 108 -3.03 -4.51 2.74
C SER A 108 -4.13 -3.65 3.36
N THR A 109 -4.84 -4.19 4.35
CA THR A 109 -5.85 -3.45 5.13
C THR A 109 -5.29 -2.18 5.76
N ASP A 110 -4.01 -2.19 6.14
CA ASP A 110 -3.31 -1.04 6.72
C ASP A 110 -2.71 -0.09 5.67
N GLY A 111 -3.02 -0.32 4.38
CA GLY A 111 -2.54 0.50 3.27
C GLY A 111 -1.07 0.27 2.89
N LEU A 112 -0.45 -0.82 3.35
CA LEU A 112 0.90 -1.20 2.94
C LEU A 112 0.87 -1.81 1.54
N ILE A 113 1.89 -1.57 0.73
CA ILE A 113 2.03 -2.30 -0.54
C ILE A 113 2.35 -3.74 -0.20
N GLU A 114 1.56 -4.68 -0.71
CA GLU A 114 1.77 -6.11 -0.52
C GLU A 114 2.12 -6.76 -1.85
N VAL A 115 3.20 -7.52 -1.86
CA VAL A 115 3.67 -8.29 -3.02
C VAL A 115 3.82 -9.73 -2.58
N GLU A 116 3.12 -10.62 -3.27
CA GLU A 116 3.29 -12.07 -3.11
C GLU A 116 4.07 -12.61 -4.30
N THR A 117 5.16 -13.32 -4.03
CA THR A 117 5.99 -13.91 -5.08
C THR A 117 6.10 -15.42 -4.94
N ARG A 118 6.54 -16.07 -6.01
CA ARG A 118 6.92 -17.48 -6.05
C ARG A 118 8.28 -17.63 -6.70
N VAL A 119 9.14 -18.41 -6.05
CA VAL A 119 10.43 -18.89 -6.54
C VAL A 119 10.41 -20.40 -6.57
N CYS A 120 10.74 -21.01 -7.70
CA CYS A 120 10.79 -22.46 -7.83
C CYS A 120 12.23 -22.92 -8.08
N ALA A 121 12.71 -23.80 -7.21
CA ALA A 121 13.96 -24.52 -7.35
C ALA A 121 13.66 -26.02 -7.59
N PRO A 122 14.65 -26.85 -7.99
CA PRO A 122 14.44 -28.28 -8.24
C PRO A 122 13.82 -29.05 -7.06
N VAL A 123 14.02 -28.55 -5.83
CA VAL A 123 13.55 -29.18 -4.58
C VAL A 123 12.16 -28.70 -4.15
N GLY A 124 11.57 -27.72 -4.83
CA GLY A 124 10.25 -27.18 -4.49
C GLY A 124 10.07 -25.71 -4.83
N CYS A 125 8.85 -25.21 -4.65
CA CYS A 125 8.52 -23.81 -4.82
C CYS A 125 8.27 -23.13 -3.47
N ASN A 126 8.92 -22.01 -3.27
CA ASN A 126 8.79 -21.15 -2.11
C ASN A 126 7.90 -19.97 -2.49
N GLN A 127 7.06 -19.52 -1.56
CA GLN A 127 6.32 -18.28 -1.72
C GLN A 127 6.86 -17.25 -0.74
N THR A 128 6.89 -15.98 -1.14
CA THR A 128 7.14 -14.87 -0.21
C THR A 128 5.92 -13.97 -0.12
N VAL A 129 5.70 -13.39 1.05
CA VAL A 129 4.78 -12.28 1.26
C VAL A 129 5.57 -11.12 1.83
N GLU A 130 5.64 -10.05 1.05
CA GLU A 130 6.43 -8.87 1.36
C GLU A 130 5.50 -7.67 1.47
N ARG A 131 5.62 -6.92 2.55
CA ARG A 131 4.87 -5.67 2.74
C ARG A 131 5.82 -4.50 2.86
N TYR A 132 5.49 -3.44 2.16
CA TYR A 132 6.28 -2.22 2.10
C TYR A 132 5.46 -1.02 2.58
N ARG A 133 6.03 -0.26 3.51
CA ARG A 133 5.50 1.02 3.93
C ARG A 133 6.04 2.11 3.02
N ARG A 134 5.14 2.89 2.40
CA ARG A 134 5.52 4.13 1.70
C ARG A 134 5.94 5.16 2.75
N ILE A 135 7.20 5.61 2.69
CA ILE A 135 7.73 6.62 3.62
C ILE A 135 8.16 7.92 2.92
N GLY A 136 8.13 7.93 1.59
CA GLY A 136 8.29 9.12 0.77
C GLY A 136 7.80 8.88 -0.66
N ALA A 137 7.88 9.91 -1.52
CA ALA A 137 7.45 9.79 -2.91
C ALA A 137 8.28 8.74 -3.69
N ASN A 138 9.56 8.60 -3.35
CA ASN A 138 10.52 7.71 -4.00
C ASN A 138 11.19 6.77 -2.99
N GLN A 139 10.54 6.49 -1.86
CA GLN A 139 11.12 5.69 -0.80
C GLN A 139 10.09 4.78 -0.14
N MET A 140 10.48 3.53 0.07
CA MET A 140 9.72 2.55 0.86
C MET A 140 10.61 1.85 1.87
N GLN A 141 9.99 1.36 2.94
CA GLN A 141 10.62 0.51 3.95
C GLN A 141 9.98 -0.87 3.90
N GLU A 142 10.81 -1.92 3.96
CA GLU A 142 10.37 -3.28 4.23
C GLU A 142 9.73 -3.36 5.62
N TRP A 143 8.44 -3.66 5.65
CA TRP A 143 7.63 -3.66 6.86
C TRP A 143 7.31 -5.08 7.34
N HIS A 144 7.16 -6.01 6.41
CA HIS A 144 6.98 -7.43 6.70
C HIS A 144 7.66 -8.25 5.62
N PHE A 145 8.36 -9.30 6.01
CA PHE A 145 8.89 -10.31 5.08
C PHE A 145 8.65 -11.69 5.67
N GLU A 146 7.96 -12.52 4.91
CA GLU A 146 7.65 -13.90 5.29
C GLU A 146 7.89 -14.84 4.11
N GLY A 147 8.72 -15.85 4.33
CA GLY A 147 8.90 -16.98 3.42
C GLY A 147 8.03 -18.17 3.84
N ARG A 148 7.34 -18.76 2.87
CA ARG A 148 6.47 -19.93 3.05
C ARG A 148 7.03 -21.08 2.21
N LEU A 149 7.48 -22.12 2.91
CA LEU A 149 7.80 -23.42 2.31
C LEU A 149 6.57 -24.32 2.49
N PRO A 150 6.24 -25.17 1.49
CA PRO A 150 5.23 -26.20 1.66
C PRO A 150 5.51 -27.06 2.91
N ASP A 151 4.46 -27.40 3.66
CA ASP A 151 4.53 -28.27 4.85
C ASP A 151 5.43 -27.79 6.01
N HIS A 152 5.86 -26.52 5.98
CA HIS A 152 6.64 -25.90 7.05
C HIS A 152 5.94 -24.67 7.61
N VAL A 153 6.28 -24.33 8.86
CA VAL A 153 5.85 -23.08 9.48
C VAL A 153 6.48 -21.91 8.71
N PRO A 154 5.72 -20.84 8.40
CA PRO A 154 6.28 -19.66 7.73
C PRO A 154 7.47 -19.09 8.50
N TYR A 155 8.53 -18.76 7.77
CA TYR A 155 9.72 -18.12 8.31
C TYR A 155 9.61 -16.61 8.12
N VAL A 156 9.58 -15.86 9.23
CA VAL A 156 9.41 -14.40 9.23
C VAL A 156 10.75 -13.74 9.51
N LEU A 157 11.20 -12.87 8.60
CA LEU A 157 12.45 -12.11 8.74
C LEU A 157 12.23 -10.71 9.29
N VAL A 158 11.15 -10.06 8.86
CA VAL A 158 10.80 -8.69 9.28
C VAL A 158 9.35 -8.70 9.73
N ARG A 159 9.08 -8.05 10.87
CA ARG A 159 7.75 -7.84 11.41
C ARG A 159 7.62 -6.41 11.91
N ASP A 160 6.56 -5.73 11.48
CA ASP A 160 6.25 -4.36 11.87
C ASP A 160 7.43 -3.37 11.68
N GLY A 161 8.16 -3.53 10.58
CA GLY A 161 9.29 -2.69 10.22
C GLY A 161 10.57 -2.98 11.00
N GLN A 162 10.63 -4.06 11.79
CA GLN A 162 11.82 -4.48 12.53
C GLN A 162 12.22 -5.91 12.16
N ALA A 163 13.53 -6.15 12.02
CA ALA A 163 14.06 -7.48 11.83
C ALA A 163 13.84 -8.32 13.10
N VAL A 164 13.38 -9.56 12.93
CA VAL A 164 13.02 -10.45 14.05
C VAL A 164 14.25 -10.85 14.87
N ASP A 165 15.43 -10.83 14.26
CA ASP A 165 16.71 -11.12 14.92
C ASP A 165 17.29 -9.93 15.71
N GLY A 166 16.62 -8.77 15.70
CA GLY A 166 17.06 -7.56 16.38
C GLY A 166 18.17 -6.78 15.66
N SER A 167 18.51 -7.13 14.41
CA SER A 167 19.53 -6.43 13.62
C SER A 167 19.16 -4.99 13.25
N GLY A 168 17.91 -4.58 13.50
CA GLY A 168 17.45 -3.20 13.37
C GLY A 168 16.18 -3.10 12.51
N PRO A 169 15.93 -1.93 11.88
CA PRO A 169 14.76 -1.75 11.04
C PRO A 169 14.85 -2.59 9.77
N GLY A 170 13.69 -2.90 9.18
CA GLY A 170 13.61 -3.47 7.84
C GLY A 170 14.26 -2.55 6.79
N ARG A 171 14.69 -3.16 5.68
CA ARG A 171 15.49 -2.48 4.65
C ARG A 171 14.77 -1.27 4.07
N LEU A 172 15.52 -0.19 3.80
CA LEU A 172 15.04 0.98 3.09
C LEU A 172 15.37 0.86 1.61
N PHE A 173 14.37 1.07 0.76
CA PHE A 173 14.53 1.08 -0.68
C PHE A 173 14.24 2.47 -1.24
N ASN A 174 15.16 2.97 -2.07
CA ASN A 174 15.03 4.20 -2.83
C ASN A 174 14.75 3.88 -4.29
N ARG A 175 13.82 4.63 -4.89
CA ARG A 175 13.60 4.61 -6.33
C ARG A 175 14.75 5.33 -7.02
N CYS A 176 15.46 4.61 -7.87
CA CYS A 176 16.63 5.09 -8.58
C CYS A 176 16.32 5.24 -10.08
N PRO A 177 16.95 6.22 -10.76
CA PRO A 177 16.97 6.23 -12.21
C PRO A 177 17.76 5.01 -12.73
N ASP A 178 17.34 4.49 -13.88
CA ASP A 178 18.00 3.37 -14.57
C ASP A 178 19.43 3.73 -15.04
#